data_AF-A0A4Q3A9Z9-F1
#
_entry.id   AF-A0A4Q3A9Z9-F1
#
_cell.length_a   1.000
_cell.length_b   1.000
_cell.length_c   1.000
_cell.angle_alpha   90.00
_cell.angle_beta   90.00
_cell.angle_gamma   90.00
#
_symmetry.space_group_name_H-M   'P 1'
#
loop_
_entity.id
_entity.type
_entity.pdbx_description
1 polymer ?
#
loop_
_entity_poly.entity_id
_entity_poly.type
_entity_poly.pdbx_seq_one_letter_code
_entity_poly.pdbx_strand_id
1 'polypeptide(L)'
;MDAISHLSSTATSNTCLAAALTAVGIPLATKPFVRIVGDGIRGERTLWFFEPQSHDGKFQTKELVEAWNDDAWHLAHPEHPFAYIKCALLNRQRLVDKVKQDVPLACVKRRGKIAFIPLDASPATEDLFLKYL
;
A
#
# COMPACT_ATOMS: atom_id res chain seq x y z
N MET A 1 -19.33 -14.28 -2.49
CA MET A 1 -19.02 -14.43 -1.04
C MET A 1 -17.71 -15.18 -0.97
N ASP A 2 -16.62 -14.48 -0.64
CA ASP A 2 -15.29 -15.09 -0.58
C ASP A 2 -15.16 -15.92 0.70
N ALA A 3 -14.68 -17.16 0.57
CA ALA A 3 -14.51 -18.14 1.66
C ALA A 3 -13.58 -17.68 2.81
N ILE A 4 -13.04 -16.46 2.74
CA ILE A 4 -12.09 -15.87 3.67
C ILE A 4 -12.78 -14.87 4.62
N SER A 5 -14.08 -14.59 4.47
CA SER A 5 -14.81 -13.64 5.33
C SER A 5 -14.99 -14.09 6.80
N HIS A 6 -14.53 -15.28 7.17
CA HIS A 6 -14.59 -15.83 8.54
C HIS A 6 -13.20 -16.01 9.18
N LEU A 7 -12.24 -15.15 8.86
CA LEU A 7 -10.97 -15.14 9.57
C LEU A 7 -11.16 -14.67 11.02
N SER A 8 -10.38 -15.26 11.93
CA SER A 8 -10.26 -14.83 13.34
C SER A 8 -10.14 -13.30 13.43
N SER A 9 -10.71 -12.71 14.49
CA SER A 9 -10.62 -11.26 14.77
C SER A 9 -9.18 -10.74 14.97
N THR A 10 -8.18 -11.63 14.94
CA THR A 10 -6.75 -11.34 15.07
C THR A 10 -5.95 -11.71 13.81
N ALA A 11 -6.60 -11.90 12.66
CA ALA A 11 -5.94 -12.27 11.41
C ALA A 11 -6.40 -11.41 10.23
N THR A 12 -5.51 -11.18 9.26
CA THR A 12 -5.85 -10.45 8.03
C THR A 12 -5.01 -10.89 6.84
N SER A 13 -5.61 -10.91 5.65
CA SER A 13 -4.88 -11.08 4.38
C SER A 13 -4.46 -9.75 3.75
N ASN A 14 -4.85 -8.62 4.35
CA ASN A 14 -4.51 -7.29 3.87
C ASN A 14 -3.18 -6.84 4.50
N THR A 15 -2.11 -6.82 3.70
CA THR A 15 -0.78 -6.40 4.16
C THR A 15 -0.72 -4.92 4.59
N CYS A 16 -1.60 -4.06 4.07
CA CYS A 16 -1.68 -2.66 4.54
C CYS A 16 -2.24 -2.59 5.96
N LEU A 17 -3.28 -3.38 6.26
CA LEU A 17 -3.80 -3.49 7.62
C LEU A 17 -2.76 -4.14 8.54
N ALA A 18 -2.08 -5.19 8.08
CA ALA A 18 -0.99 -5.81 8.84
C ALA A 18 0.11 -4.80 9.22
N ALA A 19 0.54 -3.96 8.27
CA ALA A 19 1.51 -2.90 8.52
C ALA A 19 0.98 -1.83 9.49
N ALA A 20 -0.32 -1.50 9.43
CA ALA A 20 -0.92 -0.54 10.33
C ALA A 20 -1.00 -1.06 11.77
N LEU A 21 -1.37 -2.34 11.96
CA LEU A 21 -1.42 -3.00 13.26
C LEU A 21 -0.03 -3.05 13.91
N THR A 22 1.01 -3.45 13.17
CA THR A 22 2.37 -3.47 13.71
C THR A 22 2.89 -2.07 14.03
N ALA A 23 2.55 -1.06 13.21
CA ALA A 23 2.97 0.32 13.44
C ALA A 23 2.40 0.93 14.74
N VAL A 24 1.20 0.53 15.16
CA VAL A 24 0.63 0.92 16.47
C VAL A 24 1.04 0.00 17.61
N GLY A 25 1.92 -0.98 17.36
CA GLY A 25 2.51 -1.83 18.38
C GLY A 25 1.75 -3.11 18.69
N ILE A 26 0.83 -3.55 17.82
CA ILE A 26 0.25 -4.90 17.91
C ILE A 26 1.35 -5.92 17.52
N PRO A 27 1.71 -6.87 18.41
CA PRO A 27 2.69 -7.89 18.10
C PRO A 27 2.13 -8.90 17.10
N LEU A 28 3.01 -9.45 16.26
CA LEU A 28 2.71 -10.64 15.48
C LEU A 28 2.64 -11.86 16.40
N ALA A 29 1.78 -12.82 16.05
CA ALA A 29 1.76 -14.11 16.72
C ALA A 29 3.08 -14.88 16.51
N THR A 30 3.39 -15.86 17.37
CA THR A 30 4.62 -16.68 17.28
C THR A 30 4.84 -17.27 15.87
N LYS A 31 3.75 -17.68 15.20
CA LYS A 31 3.75 -18.00 13.77
C LYS A 31 3.07 -16.85 13.02
N PRO A 32 3.82 -15.86 12.51
CA PRO A 32 3.29 -14.56 12.11
C PRO A 32 2.47 -14.59 10.81
N PHE A 33 2.69 -15.58 9.95
CA PHE A 33 1.93 -15.73 8.72
C PHE A 33 1.90 -17.16 8.18
N VAL A 34 0.96 -17.38 7.26
CA VAL A 34 0.99 -18.50 6.30
C VAL A 34 0.84 -17.96 4.88
N ARG A 35 1.40 -18.68 3.91
CA ARG A 35 1.21 -18.44 2.49
C ARG A 35 0.27 -19.50 1.96
N ILE A 36 -0.76 -19.11 1.23
CA ILE A 36 -1.85 -19.96 0.77
C ILE A 36 -1.90 -19.89 -0.75
N VAL A 37 -1.91 -21.07 -1.38
CA VAL A 37 -2.13 -21.30 -2.82
C VAL A 37 -3.11 -22.45 -2.97
N GLY A 38 -3.86 -22.51 -4.06
CA GLY A 38 -4.74 -23.65 -4.36
C GLY A 38 -6.11 -23.26 -4.88
N ASP A 39 -7.01 -24.24 -4.89
CA ASP A 39 -8.33 -24.13 -5.52
C ASP A 39 -9.15 -22.96 -4.97
N GLY A 40 -9.68 -22.14 -5.88
CA GLY A 40 -10.45 -20.94 -5.55
C GLY A 40 -9.62 -19.72 -5.11
N ILE A 41 -8.29 -19.83 -5.03
CA ILE A 41 -7.40 -18.72 -4.66
C ILE A 41 -6.64 -18.26 -5.90
N ARG A 42 -6.93 -17.04 -6.37
CA ARG A 42 -6.21 -16.44 -7.50
C ARG A 42 -4.81 -16.02 -7.06
N GLY A 43 -3.81 -16.79 -7.50
CA GLY A 43 -2.41 -16.56 -7.17
C GLY A 43 -2.10 -16.92 -5.71
N GLU A 44 -1.05 -16.31 -5.18
CA GLU A 44 -0.63 -16.53 -3.80
C GLU A 44 -1.23 -15.47 -2.86
N ARG A 45 -1.70 -15.91 -1.69
CA ARG A 45 -2.18 -15.02 -0.62
C ARG A 45 -1.35 -15.22 0.64
N THR A 46 -1.02 -14.13 1.31
CA THR A 46 -0.43 -14.15 2.66
C THR A 46 -1.52 -13.86 3.67
N LEU A 47 -1.60 -14.67 4.72
CA LEU A 47 -2.47 -14.45 5.88
C LEU A 47 -1.60 -14.17 7.09
N TRP A 48 -1.79 -13.00 7.70
CA TRP A 48 -1.06 -12.52 8.86
C TRP A 48 -1.82 -12.80 10.15
N PHE A 49 -1.10 -13.14 11.22
CA PHE A 49 -1.65 -13.43 12.55
C PHE A 49 -1.01 -12.54 13.61
N PHE A 50 -1.84 -12.08 14.53
CA PHE A 50 -1.46 -11.12 15.56
C PHE A 50 -1.84 -11.61 16.96
N GLU A 51 -1.14 -11.09 17.95
CA GLU A 51 -1.58 -11.18 19.34
C GLU A 51 -2.86 -10.32 19.55
N PRO A 52 -3.65 -10.55 20.61
CA PRO A 52 -4.92 -9.86 20.79
C PRO A 52 -4.84 -8.35 21.04
N GLN A 53 -3.70 -7.85 21.52
CA GLN A 53 -3.52 -6.45 21.91
C GLN A 53 -2.06 -5.97 21.80
N SER A 54 -1.85 -4.65 21.87
CA SER A 54 -0.52 -4.03 21.94
C SER A 54 0.21 -4.40 23.24
N HIS A 55 1.55 -4.28 23.25
CA HIS A 55 2.36 -4.56 24.45
C HIS A 55 1.97 -3.70 25.66
N ASP A 56 1.50 -2.46 25.44
CA ASP A 56 1.04 -1.55 26.48
C ASP A 56 -0.47 -1.69 26.77
N GLY A 57 -1.17 -2.61 26.10
CA GLY A 57 -2.60 -2.87 26.27
C GLY A 57 -3.54 -1.79 25.75
N LYS A 58 -3.03 -0.70 25.16
CA LYS A 58 -3.85 0.42 24.69
C LYS A 58 -4.68 0.11 23.47
N PHE A 59 -4.22 -0.80 22.62
CA PHE A 59 -4.88 -1.12 21.36
C PHE A 59 -5.27 -2.58 21.32
N GLN A 60 -6.53 -2.84 20.98
CA GLN A 60 -7.06 -4.19 20.77
C GLN A 60 -7.06 -4.50 19.27
N THR A 61 -6.49 -5.63 18.89
CA THR A 61 -6.36 -6.04 17.48
C THR A 61 -7.72 -6.13 16.81
N LYS A 62 -8.71 -6.72 17.48
CA LYS A 62 -10.07 -6.87 16.95
C LYS A 62 -10.69 -5.51 16.61
N GLU A 63 -10.62 -4.55 17.52
CA GLU A 63 -11.20 -3.22 17.34
C GLU A 63 -10.54 -2.50 16.15
N LEU A 64 -9.22 -2.60 16.01
CA LEU A 64 -8.51 -1.97 14.90
C LEU A 64 -8.76 -2.66 13.55
N VAL A 65 -8.95 -3.99 13.55
CA VAL A 65 -9.36 -4.74 12.35
C VAL A 65 -10.76 -4.32 11.90
N GLU A 66 -11.70 -4.14 12.83
CA GLU A 66 -13.05 -3.66 12.56
C GLU A 66 -13.03 -2.20 12.07
N ALA A 67 -12.27 -1.33 12.73
CA ALA A 67 -12.11 0.08 12.38
C ALA A 67 -11.51 0.28 10.97
N TRP A 68 -10.68 -0.65 10.48
CA TRP A 68 -9.95 -0.50 9.22
C TRP A 68 -10.84 -0.18 8.01
N ASN A 69 -12.05 -0.71 7.94
CA ASN A 69 -13.00 -0.45 6.85
C ASN A 69 -14.18 0.45 7.28
N ASP A 70 -14.13 1.00 8.49
CA ASP A 70 -15.15 1.91 9.00
C ASP A 70 -14.69 3.36 8.82
N ASP A 71 -15.10 3.98 7.72
CA ASP A 71 -14.76 5.37 7.45
C ASP A 71 -15.38 6.34 8.47
N ALA A 72 -16.51 6.00 9.09
CA ALA A 72 -17.09 6.82 10.16
C ALA A 72 -16.21 6.79 11.41
N TRP A 73 -15.62 5.64 11.74
CA TRP A 73 -14.65 5.54 12.82
C TRP A 73 -13.45 6.46 12.59
N HIS A 74 -12.89 6.50 11.39
CA HIS A 74 -11.75 7.37 11.07
C HIS A 74 -12.10 8.86 11.08
N LEU A 75 -13.31 9.23 10.65
CA LEU A 75 -13.79 10.61 10.72
C LEU A 75 -14.02 11.06 12.17
N ALA A 76 -14.48 10.16 13.04
CA ALA A 76 -14.69 10.43 14.45
C ALA A 76 -13.37 10.47 15.26
N HIS A 77 -12.31 9.82 14.79
CA HIS A 77 -11.02 9.71 15.49
C HIS A 77 -9.85 10.22 14.63
N PRO A 78 -9.85 11.51 14.22
CA PRO A 78 -8.86 12.03 13.28
C PRO A 78 -7.43 12.02 13.84
N GLU A 79 -7.26 12.18 15.15
CA GLU A 79 -5.98 12.22 15.85
C GLU A 79 -5.48 10.84 16.30
N HIS A 80 -6.26 9.77 16.09
CA HIS A 80 -5.85 8.45 16.48
C HIS A 80 -4.67 7.99 15.61
N PRO A 81 -3.57 7.45 16.17
CA PRO A 81 -2.39 7.07 15.40
C PRO A 81 -2.72 6.11 14.23
N PHE A 82 -3.65 5.19 14.46
CA PHE A 82 -4.15 4.29 13.42
C PHE A 82 -4.81 5.02 12.22
N ALA A 83 -5.51 6.14 12.45
CA ALA A 83 -6.10 6.94 11.38
C ALA A 83 -5.02 7.63 10.54
N TYR A 84 -3.96 8.16 11.17
CA TYR A 84 -2.81 8.71 10.46
C TYR A 84 -2.13 7.68 9.56
N ILE A 85 -1.95 6.44 10.06
CA ILE A 85 -1.31 5.37 9.29
C ILE A 85 -2.17 4.96 8.09
N LYS A 86 -3.49 4.78 8.26
CA LYS A 86 -4.38 4.48 7.12
C LYS A 86 -4.32 5.59 6.08
N CYS A 87 -4.37 6.86 6.51
CA CYS A 87 -4.26 8.02 5.63
C CYS A 87 -2.93 7.99 4.85
N ALA A 88 -1.80 7.76 5.53
CA ALA A 88 -0.49 7.66 4.90
C ALA A 88 -0.40 6.54 3.85
N LEU A 89 -0.96 5.36 4.14
CA LEU A 89 -0.98 4.22 3.22
C LEU A 89 -1.85 4.49 1.99
N LEU A 90 -3.03 5.09 2.17
CA LEU A 90 -3.92 5.47 1.08
C LEU A 90 -3.28 6.57 0.21
N ASN A 91 -2.66 7.57 0.82
CA ASN A 91 -1.98 8.63 0.09
C ASN A 91 -0.78 8.09 -0.69
N ARG A 92 0.01 7.19 -0.10
CA ARG A 92 1.09 6.50 -0.81
C ARG A 92 0.55 5.76 -2.04
N GLN A 93 -0.54 5.01 -1.90
CA GLN A 93 -1.14 4.30 -3.03
C GLN A 93 -1.56 5.26 -4.14
N ARG A 94 -2.28 6.34 -3.79
CA ARG A 94 -2.70 7.38 -4.74
C ARG A 94 -1.53 8.06 -5.44
N LEU A 95 -0.46 8.38 -4.72
CA LEU A 95 0.75 8.98 -5.30
C LEU A 95 1.45 8.01 -6.26
N VAL A 96 1.57 6.74 -5.90
CA VAL A 96 2.14 5.70 -6.79
C VAL A 96 1.29 5.55 -8.05
N ASP A 97 -0.04 5.53 -7.91
CA ASP A 97 -0.94 5.45 -9.06
C ASP A 97 -0.85 6.69 -9.94
N LYS A 98 -0.68 7.87 -9.34
CA LYS A 98 -0.46 9.11 -10.09
C LYS A 98 0.86 9.09 -10.86
N VAL A 99 1.94 8.59 -10.27
CA VAL A 99 3.24 8.42 -10.95
C VAL A 99 3.12 7.44 -12.12
N LYS A 100 2.38 6.34 -11.96
CA LYS A 100 2.19 5.34 -13.03
C LYS A 100 1.35 5.85 -14.21
N GLN A 101 0.52 6.87 -13.99
CA GLN A 101 -0.27 7.50 -15.05
C GLN A 101 0.55 8.48 -15.90
N ASP A 102 1.71 8.92 -15.41
CA ASP A 102 2.56 9.87 -16.12
C ASP A 102 3.41 9.16 -17.18
N VAL A 103 3.74 9.86 -18.26
CA VAL A 103 4.62 9.33 -19.29
C VAL A 103 6.07 9.59 -18.89
N PRO A 104 6.91 8.55 -18.73
CA PRO A 104 8.30 8.76 -18.36
C PRO A 104 9.06 9.60 -19.39
N LEU A 105 10.04 10.37 -18.93
CA LEU A 105 10.96 11.11 -19.80
C LEU A 105 12.23 10.29 -20.04
N ALA A 106 12.60 10.07 -21.29
CA ALA A 106 13.92 9.61 -21.68
C ALA A 106 14.96 10.72 -21.50
N CYS A 107 16.05 10.41 -20.80
CA CYS A 107 17.21 11.28 -20.70
C CYS A 107 18.13 11.03 -21.91
N VAL A 108 18.29 12.03 -22.78
CA VAL A 108 19.16 11.96 -23.96
C VAL A 108 20.37 12.86 -23.74
N LYS A 109 21.57 12.29 -23.87
CA LYS A 109 22.85 13.02 -23.76
C LYS A 109 23.59 13.01 -25.09
N ARG A 110 23.89 14.17 -25.65
CA ARG A 110 24.62 14.33 -26.92
C ARG A 110 25.50 15.57 -26.87
N ARG A 111 26.74 15.48 -27.39
CA ARG A 111 27.69 16.61 -27.47
C ARG A 111 27.83 17.42 -26.17
N GLY A 112 27.76 16.75 -25.02
CA GLY A 112 27.86 17.38 -23.69
C GLY A 112 26.57 18.01 -23.16
N LYS A 113 25.48 18.04 -23.94
CA LYS A 113 24.16 18.53 -23.54
C LYS A 113 23.22 17.39 -23.12
N ILE A 114 22.22 17.72 -22.31
CA ILE A 114 21.19 16.80 -21.80
C ILE A 114 19.81 17.36 -22.15
N ALA A 115 18.90 16.51 -22.62
CA ALA A 115 17.47 16.80 -22.72
C ALA A 115 16.64 15.66 -22.12
N PHE A 116 15.42 16.00 -21.69
CA PHE A 116 14.41 15.05 -21.24
C PHE A 116 13.24 15.07 -22.23
N ILE A 117 12.95 13.93 -22.85
CA ILE A 117 11.95 13.78 -23.90
C ILE A 117 10.90 12.77 -23.45
N PRO A 118 9.59 13.08 -23.46
CA PRO A 118 8.55 12.10 -23.16
C PRO A 118 8.69 10.85 -24.04
N LEU A 119 8.50 9.66 -23.47
CA LEU A 119 8.59 8.41 -24.23
C LEU A 119 7.49 8.24 -25.28
N ASP A 120 6.42 9.03 -25.19
CA ASP A 120 5.34 9.11 -26.17
C ASP A 120 5.45 10.34 -27.08
N ALA A 121 6.59 11.05 -27.06
CA ALA A 121 6.80 12.22 -27.88
C ALA A 121 6.62 11.89 -29.36
N SER A 122 5.98 12.80 -30.10
CA SER A 122 5.86 12.65 -31.55
C SER A 122 7.24 12.75 -32.23
N PRO A 123 7.45 12.11 -33.40
CA PRO A 123 8.71 12.23 -34.14
C PRO A 123 9.15 13.69 -34.39
N ALA A 124 8.18 14.57 -34.67
CA ALA A 124 8.46 16.00 -34.86
C ALA A 124 9.00 16.68 -33.58
N THR A 125 8.51 16.26 -32.41
CA THR A 125 9.00 16.72 -31.11
C THR A 125 10.39 16.18 -30.84
N GLU A 126 10.62 14.89 -31.08
CA GLU A 126 11.95 14.26 -30.92
C GLU A 126 13.00 14.95 -31.80
N ASP A 127 12.71 15.14 -33.09
CA ASP A 127 13.60 15.79 -34.05
C ASP A 127 13.96 17.22 -33.63
N LEU A 128 13.00 17.96 -33.07
CA LEU A 128 13.23 19.30 -32.55
C LEU A 128 14.26 19.28 -31.41
N PHE A 129 14.08 18.42 -30.41
CA PHE A 129 15.01 18.32 -29.28
C PHE A 129 16.39 17.82 -29.73
N LEU A 130 16.44 16.80 -30.61
CA LEU A 130 17.68 16.20 -31.10
C LEU A 130 18.51 17.16 -31.99
N LYS A 131 17.88 18.16 -32.61
CA LYS A 131 18.55 19.19 -33.40
C LYS A 131 19.41 20.14 -32.54
N TYR A 132 18.99 20.43 -31.31
CA TYR A 132 19.67 21.37 -30.41
C TYR A 132 20.64 20.73 -29.42
N LEU A 133 20.61 19.39 -29.35
CA LEU A 133 21.53 18.52 -28.62
C LEU A 133 22.84 18.30 -29.39
#